data_AF-A0A963V3D5-F1
#
_entry.id   AF-A0A963V3D5-F1
#
_cell.length_a   1.000
_cell.length_b   1.000
_cell.length_c   1.000
_cell.angle_alpha   90.00
_cell.angle_beta   90.00
_cell.angle_gamma   90.00
#
_symmetry.space_group_name_H-M   'P 1'
#
loop_
_entity.id
_entity.type
_entity.pdbx_description
1 polymer ?
#
loop_
_entity_poly.entity_id
_entity_poly.type
_entity_poly.pdbx_seq_one_letter_code
_entity_poly.pdbx_strand_id
1 'polypeptide(L)'
;MTRQDISLTDRYDLSKSPVLLNGTQALVRLMLMQKARDKAAGLNTAGYVSGYRGSPLGAVDMQMAKARKVLEPNDIRFQPGLNEDLAATAIWGTQQAELRGEGRYDGV
;
A
#
# COMPACT_ATOMS: atom_id res chain seq x y z
N MET A 1 17.66 29.65 10.54
CA MET A 1 17.08 28.39 10.02
C MET A 1 16.85 27.45 11.18
N THR A 2 15.59 27.19 11.54
CA THR A 2 15.25 26.14 12.52
C THR A 2 15.52 24.77 11.89
N ARG A 3 16.43 24.00 12.49
CA ARG A 3 16.76 22.63 12.06
C ARG A 3 15.56 21.73 12.32
N GLN A 4 14.93 21.21 11.28
CA GLN A 4 13.90 20.18 11.43
C GLN A 4 14.57 18.86 11.79
N ASP A 5 14.11 18.22 12.85
CA ASP A 5 14.56 16.89 13.25
C ASP A 5 13.74 15.85 12.48
N ILE A 6 14.31 15.33 11.39
CA ILE A 6 13.65 14.39 10.48
C ILE A 6 14.31 13.01 10.64
N SER A 7 13.53 12.02 11.06
CA SER A 7 14.00 10.64 11.19
C SER A 7 13.64 9.81 9.96
N LEU A 8 14.49 8.81 9.65
CA LEU A 8 14.21 7.80 8.65
C LEU A 8 12.95 6.97 8.97
N THR A 9 12.59 6.86 10.26
CA THR A 9 11.39 6.13 10.70
C THR A 9 10.09 6.84 10.34
N ASP A 10 10.14 8.14 10.07
CA ASP A 10 8.94 8.98 9.86
C ASP A 10 8.27 8.73 8.50
N ARG A 11 8.96 8.03 7.58
CA ARG A 11 8.51 7.82 6.18
C ARG A 11 7.13 7.20 6.02
N TYR A 12 6.61 6.46 7.01
CA TYR A 12 5.27 5.87 6.97
C TYR A 12 4.29 6.50 7.95
N ASP A 13 4.75 7.44 8.78
CA ASP A 13 3.88 8.25 9.62
C ASP A 13 3.26 9.36 8.78
N LEU A 14 1.94 9.30 8.56
CA LEU A 14 1.22 10.26 7.74
C LEU A 14 1.06 11.63 8.42
N SER A 15 1.28 11.73 9.74
CA SER A 15 1.25 13.00 10.47
C SER A 15 2.51 13.84 10.30
N LYS A 16 3.61 13.24 9.82
CA LYS A 16 4.91 13.88 9.66
C LYS A 16 5.06 14.53 8.29
N SER A 17 5.58 15.75 8.28
CA SER A 17 5.98 16.49 7.09
C SER A 17 7.04 17.55 7.46
N PRO A 18 8.17 17.65 6.72
CA PRO A 18 8.59 16.79 5.61
C PRO A 18 9.12 15.42 6.07
N VAL A 19 9.21 14.46 5.15
CA VAL A 19 9.76 13.11 5.40
C VAL A 19 10.81 12.76 4.33
N LEU A 20 11.77 11.88 4.68
CA LEU A 20 12.77 11.36 3.75
C LEU A 20 12.42 9.94 3.30
N LEU A 21 12.28 9.75 1.99
CA LEU A 21 11.96 8.45 1.38
C LEU A 21 12.47 8.37 -0.06
N ASN A 22 12.72 7.15 -0.55
CA ASN A 22 13.02 6.89 -1.96
C ASN A 22 11.75 6.49 -2.73
N GLY A 23 11.87 6.28 -4.05
CA GLY A 23 10.71 5.98 -4.91
C GLY A 23 9.94 4.71 -4.52
N THR A 24 10.61 3.62 -4.12
CA THR A 24 9.92 2.38 -3.74
C THR A 24 9.23 2.51 -2.38
N GLN A 25 9.80 3.28 -1.45
CA GLN A 25 9.16 3.66 -0.18
C GLN A 25 7.98 4.61 -0.41
N ALA A 26 8.03 5.45 -1.44
CA ALA A 26 6.93 6.33 -1.81
C ALA A 26 5.69 5.51 -2.18
N LEU A 27 5.86 4.39 -2.90
CA LEU A 27 4.76 3.49 -3.25
C LEU A 27 4.12 2.84 -2.02
N VAL A 28 4.93 2.48 -1.00
CA VAL A 28 4.38 2.01 0.28
C VAL A 28 3.58 3.11 0.97
N ARG A 29 4.14 4.33 1.08
CA ARG A 29 3.45 5.47 1.71
C ARG A 29 2.18 5.84 0.96
N LEU A 30 2.17 5.73 -0.37
CA LEU A 30 1.00 6.00 -1.21
C LEU A 30 -0.19 5.12 -0.83
N MET A 31 0.03 3.82 -0.57
CA MET A 31 -1.05 2.93 -0.13
C MET A 31 -1.66 3.37 1.20
N LEU A 32 -0.82 3.75 2.17
CA LEU A 32 -1.26 4.28 3.46
C LEU A 32 -2.05 5.59 3.28
N MET A 33 -1.56 6.49 2.41
CA MET A 33 -2.23 7.75 2.12
C MET A 33 -3.60 7.54 1.47
N GLN A 34 -3.73 6.57 0.56
CA GLN A 34 -5.00 6.24 -0.07
C GLN A 34 -6.01 5.73 0.96
N LYS A 35 -5.64 4.74 1.79
CA LYS A 35 -6.52 4.25 2.87
C LYS A 35 -6.94 5.37 3.82
N ALA A 36 -6.00 6.24 4.21
CA ALA A 36 -6.31 7.38 5.08
C ALA A 36 -7.29 8.35 4.42
N ARG A 37 -7.16 8.60 3.11
CA ARG A 37 -8.07 9.44 2.34
C ARG A 37 -9.47 8.82 2.25
N ASP A 38 -9.55 7.52 1.97
CA ASP A 38 -10.82 6.79 1.88
C ASP A 38 -11.55 6.81 3.23
N LYS A 39 -10.82 6.55 4.32
CA LYS A 39 -11.37 6.66 5.68
C LYS A 39 -11.87 8.07 6.00
N ALA A 40 -11.14 9.11 5.58
CA ALA A 40 -11.58 10.49 5.77
C ALA A 40 -12.83 10.83 4.94
N ALA A 41 -13.05 10.14 3.82
CA ALA A 41 -14.28 10.21 3.03
C ALA A 41 -15.43 9.33 3.57
N GLY A 42 -15.19 8.59 4.67
CA GLY A 42 -16.19 7.70 5.28
C GLY A 42 -16.30 6.32 4.62
N LEU A 43 -15.35 5.95 3.76
CA LEU A 43 -15.32 4.66 3.08
C LEU A 43 -14.55 3.62 3.92
N ASN A 44 -15.02 2.37 3.91
CA ASN A 44 -14.36 1.21 4.48
C ASN A 44 -13.63 0.42 3.39
N THR A 45 -12.63 1.02 2.74
CA THR A 45 -11.85 0.35 1.67
C THR A 45 -10.70 -0.51 2.23
N ALA A 46 -10.19 -1.45 1.44
CA ALA A 46 -8.91 -2.11 1.70
C ALA A 46 -7.90 -1.79 0.60
N GLY A 47 -6.63 -2.07 0.87
CA GLY A 47 -5.57 -1.99 -0.14
C GLY A 47 -5.10 -3.38 -0.53
N TYR A 48 -5.02 -3.65 -1.83
CA TYR A 48 -4.42 -4.90 -2.32
C TYR A 48 -3.31 -4.58 -3.31
N VAL A 49 -2.11 -5.08 -3.01
CA VAL A 49 -0.94 -4.94 -3.87
C VAL A 49 -0.48 -6.33 -4.27
N SER A 50 -0.37 -6.56 -5.58
CA SER A 50 0.28 -7.76 -6.12
C SER A 50 1.26 -7.38 -7.21
N GLY A 51 2.20 -8.28 -7.48
CA GLY A 51 3.21 -8.08 -8.50
C GLY A 51 4.24 -9.18 -8.51
N TYR A 52 4.92 -9.32 -9.64
CA TYR A 52 6.09 -10.16 -9.80
C TYR A 52 7.35 -9.30 -9.81
N ARG A 53 8.44 -9.83 -9.24
CA ARG A 53 9.68 -9.09 -9.07
C ARG A 53 10.41 -8.93 -10.41
N GLY A 54 10.67 -7.68 -10.81
CA GLY A 54 11.43 -7.36 -12.01
C GLY A 54 11.94 -5.92 -12.04
N SER A 55 12.95 -5.64 -12.86
CA SER A 55 13.42 -4.27 -13.11
C SER A 55 12.34 -3.46 -13.85
N PRO A 56 12.13 -2.16 -13.55
CA PRO A 56 12.88 -1.29 -12.64
C PRO A 56 12.37 -1.28 -11.18
N LEU A 57 11.32 -2.03 -10.87
CA LEU A 57 10.62 -2.01 -9.57
C LEU A 57 11.03 -3.16 -8.63
N GLY A 58 12.16 -3.80 -8.88
CA GLY A 58 12.56 -5.07 -8.24
C GLY A 58 12.84 -5.02 -6.74
N ALA A 59 12.69 -3.86 -6.09
CA ALA A 59 12.78 -3.69 -4.65
C ALA A 59 11.45 -3.32 -3.98
N VAL A 60 10.38 -3.11 -4.75
CA VAL A 60 9.05 -2.72 -4.22
C VAL A 60 8.47 -3.84 -3.37
N ASP A 61 8.57 -5.09 -3.83
CA ASP A 61 8.21 -6.30 -3.09
C ASP A 61 8.89 -6.35 -1.73
N MET A 62 10.20 -6.09 -1.69
CA MET A 62 10.96 -6.05 -0.44
C MET A 62 10.51 -4.90 0.46
N GLN A 63 10.22 -3.70 -0.09
CA GLN A 63 9.72 -2.59 0.73
C GLN A 63 8.33 -2.88 1.30
N MET A 64 7.42 -3.45 0.50
CA MET A 64 6.08 -3.85 0.94
C MET A 64 6.16 -4.92 2.03
N ALA A 65 7.01 -5.94 1.85
CA ALA A 65 7.22 -6.98 2.86
C ALA A 65 7.81 -6.41 4.17
N LYS A 66 8.79 -5.52 4.09
CA LYS A 66 9.36 -4.84 5.28
C LYS A 66 8.35 -3.94 5.99
N ALA A 67 7.44 -3.33 5.24
CA ALA A 67 6.42 -2.44 5.75
C ALA A 67 5.15 -3.17 6.25
N ARG A 68 5.13 -4.51 6.24
CA ARG A 68 3.96 -5.31 6.67
C ARG A 68 3.36 -4.85 8.00
N LYS A 69 4.22 -4.54 8.99
CA LYS A 69 3.79 -4.07 10.33
C LYS A 69 3.02 -2.75 10.32
N VAL A 70 3.20 -1.90 9.31
CA VAL A 70 2.45 -0.65 9.15
C VAL A 70 1.28 -0.79 8.16
N LEU A 71 1.37 -1.73 7.21
CA LEU A 71 0.35 -1.95 6.19
C LEU A 71 -0.84 -2.77 6.72
N GLU A 72 -0.60 -3.86 7.45
CA GLU A 72 -1.67 -4.75 7.92
C GLU A 72 -2.69 -4.07 8.85
N PRO A 73 -2.30 -3.20 9.81
CA PRO A 73 -3.27 -2.45 10.62
C PRO A 73 -4.13 -1.45 9.82
N ASN A 74 -3.77 -1.19 8.57
CA ASN A 74 -4.49 -0.30 7.66
C ASN A 74 -5.22 -1.08 6.55
N ASP A 75 -5.45 -2.39 6.74
CA ASP A 75 -6.13 -3.27 5.78
C ASP A 75 -5.45 -3.32 4.40
N ILE A 76 -4.13 -3.12 4.37
CA ILE A 76 -3.34 -3.20 3.13
C ILE A 76 -2.59 -4.51 3.11
N ARG A 77 -2.91 -5.35 2.11
CA ARG A 77 -2.29 -6.65 1.87
C ARG A 77 -1.34 -6.57 0.69
N PHE A 78 -0.09 -6.97 0.90
CA PHE A 78 0.82 -7.31 -0.20
C PHE A 78 0.81 -8.83 -0.42
N GLN A 79 0.52 -9.26 -1.64
CA GLN A 79 0.53 -10.65 -2.07
C GLN A 79 1.47 -10.81 -3.26
N PRO A 80 2.66 -11.43 -3.08
CA PRO A 80 3.57 -11.65 -4.20
C PRO A 80 2.94 -12.58 -5.24
N GLY A 81 3.07 -12.23 -6.52
CA GLY A 81 2.69 -13.08 -7.64
C GLY A 81 3.79 -14.09 -7.98
N LEU A 82 3.42 -15.19 -8.63
CA LEU A 82 4.37 -16.13 -9.23
C LEU A 82 4.83 -15.67 -10.63
N ASN A 83 4.02 -14.86 -11.30
CA ASN A 83 4.28 -14.13 -12.54
C ASN A 83 3.32 -12.93 -12.62
N GLU A 84 3.49 -12.10 -13.65
CA GLU A 84 2.69 -10.90 -13.90
C GLU A 84 1.22 -11.25 -14.19
N ASP A 85 0.96 -12.30 -14.96
CA ASP A 85 -0.40 -12.72 -15.34
C ASP A 85 -1.24 -13.10 -14.12
N LEU A 86 -0.67 -13.87 -13.20
CA LEU A 86 -1.32 -14.27 -11.95
C LEU A 86 -1.49 -13.07 -11.00
N ALA A 87 -0.50 -12.16 -10.95
CA ALA A 87 -0.63 -10.94 -10.16
C ALA A 87 -1.78 -10.05 -10.70
N ALA A 88 -1.88 -9.88 -12.02
CA ALA A 88 -2.96 -9.13 -12.66
C ALA A 88 -4.31 -9.81 -12.46
N THR A 89 -4.38 -11.14 -12.56
CA THR A 89 -5.60 -11.92 -12.30
C THR A 89 -6.07 -11.73 -10.85
N ALA A 90 -5.15 -11.70 -9.89
CA ALA A 90 -5.50 -11.44 -8.49
C ALA A 90 -6.10 -10.04 -8.30
N ILE A 91 -5.55 -9.02 -8.96
CA ILE A 91 -6.10 -7.65 -8.95
C ILE A 91 -7.50 -7.63 -9.57
N TRP A 92 -7.72 -8.35 -10.67
CA TRP A 92 -9.05 -8.45 -11.26
C TRP A 92 -10.05 -9.12 -10.31
N GLY A 93 -9.61 -10.13 -9.57
CA GLY A 93 -10.41 -10.79 -8.53
C GLY A 93 -10.89 -9.83 -7.44
N THR A 94 -10.07 -8.88 -6.99
CA THR A 94 -10.49 -7.91 -5.95
C THR A 94 -11.61 -7.00 -6.43
N GLN A 95 -11.60 -6.59 -7.70
CA GLN A 95 -12.66 -5.77 -8.27
C GLN A 95 -13.99 -6.51 -8.40
N GLN A 96 -13.94 -7.84 -8.43
CA GLN A 96 -15.14 -8.69 -8.50
C GLN A 96 -15.64 -9.12 -7.11
N ALA A 97 -14.78 -9.07 -6.09
CA ALA A 97 -15.05 -9.59 -4.76
C ALA A 97 -16.29 -8.94 -4.13
N GLU A 98 -16.57 -7.68 -4.46
CA GLU A 98 -17.72 -6.94 -3.93
C GLU A 98 -18.89 -6.74 -4.90
N LEU A 99 -18.93 -7.45 -6.03
CA LEU A 99 -20.03 -7.29 -7.02
C LEU A 99 -21.41 -7.68 -6.47
N ARG A 100 -21.47 -8.45 -5.38
CA ARG A 100 -22.71 -8.95 -4.79
C ARG A 100 -23.07 -8.29 -3.45
N GLY A 101 -22.29 -7.33 -2.95
CA GLY A 101 -22.54 -6.70 -1.65
C GLY A 101 -22.21 -7.61 -0.45
N GLU A 102 -21.36 -8.62 -0.65
CA GLU A 102 -20.94 -9.62 0.35
C GLU A 102 -19.48 -9.43 0.80
N GLY A 103 -18.80 -8.44 0.22
CA GLY A 103 -17.43 -8.06 0.50
C GLY A 103 -17.28 -7.48 1.89
N ARG A 104 -16.07 -7.61 2.45
CA ARG A 104 -15.74 -7.04 3.76
C ARG A 104 -15.42 -5.54 3.70
N TYR A 105 -15.10 -5.05 2.50
CA TYR A 105 -14.64 -3.69 2.25
C TYR A 105 -15.29 -3.14 0.98
N ASP A 106 -15.37 -1.81 0.89
CA ASP A 106 -15.94 -1.11 -0.24
C ASP A 106 -14.99 -1.21 -1.44
N GLY A 107 -15.40 -2.00 -2.45
CA GLY A 107 -14.77 -2.07 -3.78
C GLY A 107 -13.53 -2.97 -3.94
N VAL A 108 -12.88 -3.39 -2.84
CA VAL A 108 -11.68 -4.28 -2.85
C VAL A 108 -11.87 -5.49 -1.96
#